data_AF-A0AAW2CPY4-F1
#
_entry.id   AF-A0AAW2CPY4-F1
#
_cell.length_a   1.000
_cell.length_b   1.000
_cell.length_c   1.000
_cell.angle_alpha   90.00
_cell.angle_beta   90.00
_cell.angle_gamma   90.00
#
_symmetry.space_group_name_H-M   'P 1'
#
loop_
_entity.id
_entity.type
_entity.pdbx_description
1 polymer ?
#
loop_
_entity_poly.entity_id
_entity_poly.type
_entity_poly.pdbx_seq_one_letter_code
_entity_poly.pdbx_strand_id
1 'polypeptide(L)'
;MSTGAGAIREQLAGLDLRIIIDYSLVEWKELGKEGPPGNEWENRKVGRRKDFLVRRIKIAKHFIRTNIEPEWMVLCLLPVLPPELRPIIQIDRGKLMSSDINELYRRVIYRNNTLIDLLATSRSTPGELVICQEKLVQEVVDTLLDNGIRRQPMRDGHNKVYKSFSDVIEGKEGRFRETLLGKWVDYSGRSVNVVGPSLSLAILYKENVNQHRAVLVKCRKKQNKFVRKSKKKDTE
;
A
#
# COMPACT_ATOMS: atom_id res chain seq x y z
N MET A 1 -18.47 -16.97 24.29
CA MET A 1 -17.54 -17.55 23.29
C MET A 1 -16.87 -16.40 22.58
N SER A 2 -15.53 -16.35 22.58
CA SER A 2 -14.79 -15.33 21.83
C SER A 2 -15.19 -15.43 20.35
N THR A 3 -15.57 -14.33 19.72
CA THR A 3 -15.99 -14.28 18.31
C THR A 3 -15.12 -13.29 17.55
N GLY A 4 -15.02 -13.44 16.23
CA GLY A 4 -14.30 -12.49 15.37
C GLY A 4 -12.78 -12.64 15.43
N ALA A 5 -12.08 -11.53 15.17
CA ALA A 5 -10.63 -11.51 15.03
C ALA A 5 -9.89 -11.91 16.32
N GLY A 6 -10.44 -11.59 17.50
CA GLY A 6 -9.86 -11.98 18.79
C GLY A 6 -9.78 -13.50 18.97
N ALA A 7 -10.85 -14.22 18.60
CA ALA A 7 -10.88 -15.68 18.64
C ALA A 7 -9.87 -16.32 17.67
N ILE A 8 -9.75 -15.74 16.47
CA ILE A 8 -8.77 -16.20 15.48
C ILE A 8 -7.35 -15.99 16.00
N ARG A 9 -7.06 -14.86 16.65
CA ARG A 9 -5.74 -14.60 17.24
C ARG A 9 -5.39 -15.63 18.30
N GLU A 10 -6.32 -15.95 19.19
CA GLU A 10 -6.13 -16.96 20.24
C GLU A 10 -5.84 -18.35 19.65
N GLN A 11 -6.55 -18.74 18.60
CA GLN A 11 -6.29 -19.99 17.88
C GLN A 11 -4.92 -20.00 17.18
N LEU A 12 -4.48 -18.85 16.65
CA LEU A 12 -3.17 -18.72 16.00
C LEU A 12 -2.02 -18.68 17.01
N ALA A 13 -2.23 -18.10 18.20
CA ALA A 13 -1.25 -18.05 19.28
C ALA A 13 -0.99 -19.43 19.88
N GLY A 14 -2.02 -20.27 20.01
CA GLY A 14 -1.90 -21.64 20.51
C GLY A 14 -1.37 -22.66 19.49
N LEU A 15 -0.95 -22.20 18.31
CA LEU A 15 -0.67 -23.06 17.17
C LEU A 15 0.80 -23.51 17.12
N ASP A 16 1.07 -24.81 17.32
CA ASP A 16 2.40 -25.36 17.06
C ASP A 16 2.58 -25.71 15.57
N LEU A 17 3.36 -24.88 14.88
CA LEU A 17 3.66 -25.02 13.47
C LEU A 17 4.43 -26.31 13.13
N ARG A 18 5.25 -26.84 14.05
CA ARG A 18 6.04 -28.06 13.82
C ARG A 18 5.12 -29.27 13.78
N ILE A 19 4.23 -29.35 14.76
CA ILE A 19 3.21 -30.39 14.85
C ILE A 19 2.33 -30.40 13.59
N ILE A 20 1.93 -29.22 13.09
CA ILE A 20 1.12 -29.11 11.87
C ILE A 20 1.87 -29.62 10.63
N ILE A 21 3.16 -29.32 10.52
CA ILE A 21 3.99 -29.82 9.43
C ILE A 21 4.08 -31.34 9.48
N ASP A 22 4.34 -31.90 10.66
CA ASP A 22 4.51 -33.35 10.83
C ASP A 22 3.21 -34.10 10.51
N TYR A 23 2.07 -33.67 11.06
CA TYR A 23 0.77 -34.25 10.71
C TYR A 23 0.46 -34.12 9.21
N SER A 24 0.72 -32.96 8.61
CA SER A 24 0.47 -32.75 7.17
C SER A 24 1.37 -33.61 6.29
N LEU A 25 2.60 -33.90 6.73
CA LEU A 25 3.52 -34.79 6.03
C LEU A 25 3.09 -36.25 6.12
N VAL A 26 2.62 -36.70 7.28
CA VAL A 26 2.07 -38.05 7.46
C VAL A 26 0.85 -38.24 6.57
N GLU A 27 -0.12 -37.33 6.65
CA GLU A 27 -1.34 -37.39 5.84
C GLU A 27 -1.02 -37.38 4.33
N TRP A 28 -0.07 -36.56 3.90
CA TRP A 28 0.33 -36.51 2.49
C TRP A 28 0.95 -37.83 2.01
N LYS A 29 1.74 -38.51 2.86
CA LYS A 29 2.33 -39.81 2.56
C LYS A 29 1.28 -40.92 2.50
N GLU A 30 0.29 -40.91 3.39
CA GLU A 30 -0.80 -41.90 3.42
C GLU A 30 -1.64 -41.83 2.14
N LEU A 31 -2.02 -40.62 1.70
CA LEU A 31 -2.70 -40.41 0.43
C LEU A 31 -1.86 -40.83 -0.80
N GLY A 32 -0.55 -41.04 -0.64
CA GLY A 32 0.33 -41.57 -1.68
C GLY A 32 0.38 -43.10 -1.73
N LYS A 33 0.02 -43.78 -0.65
CA LYS A 33 0.03 -45.25 -0.52
C LYS A 33 -1.31 -45.87 -0.92
N GLU A 34 -2.40 -45.18 -0.65
CA GLU A 34 -3.71 -45.50 -1.21
C GLU A 34 -3.62 -45.29 -2.73
N GLY A 35 -3.63 -46.39 -3.51
CA GLY A 35 -3.63 -46.32 -4.98
C GLY A 35 -4.79 -45.49 -5.52
N PRO A 36 -4.79 -45.14 -6.83
CA PRO A 36 -5.86 -44.32 -7.38
C PRO A 36 -7.21 -45.01 -7.16
N PRO A 37 -8.17 -44.38 -6.44
CA PRO A 37 -9.53 -44.87 -6.43
C PRO A 37 -10.02 -45.00 -7.87
N GLY A 38 -10.73 -46.08 -8.19
CA GLY A 38 -11.13 -46.40 -9.57
C GLY A 38 -12.05 -45.36 -10.24
N ASN A 39 -12.46 -44.30 -9.54
CA ASN A 39 -13.30 -43.23 -10.08
C ASN A 39 -12.52 -41.90 -10.26
N GLU A 40 -12.83 -41.15 -11.32
CA GLU A 40 -12.16 -39.89 -11.63
C GLU A 40 -12.41 -38.80 -10.57
N TRP A 41 -13.58 -38.82 -9.94
CA TRP A 41 -14.00 -37.83 -8.95
C TRP A 41 -13.22 -37.94 -7.62
N GLU A 42 -12.96 -39.14 -7.11
CA GLU A 42 -12.14 -39.29 -5.90
C GLU A 42 -10.68 -39.00 -6.20
N ASN A 43 -10.18 -39.39 -7.38
CA ASN A 43 -8.83 -39.01 -7.81
C ASN A 43 -8.63 -37.48 -7.77
N ARG A 44 -9.62 -36.71 -8.27
CA ARG A 44 -9.59 -35.24 -8.22
C ARG A 44 -9.70 -34.69 -6.79
N LYS A 45 -10.46 -35.35 -5.91
CA LYS A 45 -10.58 -34.96 -4.50
C LYS A 45 -9.27 -35.19 -3.74
N VAL A 46 -8.63 -36.35 -3.94
CA VAL A 46 -7.32 -36.70 -3.37
C VAL A 46 -6.24 -35.73 -3.86
N GLY A 47 -6.22 -35.42 -5.16
CA GLY A 47 -5.30 -34.42 -5.72
C GLY A 47 -5.44 -33.05 -5.05
N ARG A 48 -6.67 -32.53 -4.94
CA ARG A 48 -6.94 -31.26 -4.24
C ARG A 48 -6.50 -31.29 -2.77
N ARG A 49 -6.66 -32.43 -2.09
CA ARG A 49 -6.22 -32.59 -0.70
C ARG A 49 -4.70 -32.57 -0.59
N LYS A 50 -3.99 -33.28 -1.48
CA LYS A 50 -2.52 -33.24 -1.55
C LYS A 50 -2.01 -31.81 -1.80
N ASP A 51 -2.59 -31.10 -2.76
CA ASP A 51 -2.20 -29.71 -3.06
C ASP A 51 -2.45 -28.76 -1.89
N PHE A 52 -3.52 -29.00 -1.13
CA PHE A 52 -3.80 -28.25 0.09
C PHE A 52 -2.76 -28.51 1.18
N LEU A 53 -2.38 -29.77 1.41
CA LEU A 53 -1.35 -30.14 2.38
C LEU A 53 0.02 -29.55 2.02
N VAL A 54 0.40 -29.62 0.74
CA VAL A 54 1.65 -28.99 0.25
C VAL A 54 1.66 -27.49 0.52
N ARG A 55 0.55 -26.79 0.24
CA ARG A 55 0.41 -25.35 0.53
C ARG A 55 0.50 -25.06 2.03
N ARG A 56 -0.17 -25.85 2.87
CA ARG A 56 -0.12 -25.71 4.34
C ARG A 56 1.30 -25.88 4.87
N ILE A 57 2.00 -26.94 4.46
CA ILE A 57 3.40 -27.18 4.84
C ILE A 57 4.29 -26.03 4.38
N LYS A 58 4.10 -25.53 3.15
CA LYS A 58 4.90 -24.42 2.61
C LYS A 58 4.73 -23.14 3.45
N ILE A 59 3.49 -22.81 3.82
CA ILE A 59 3.17 -21.64 4.64
C ILE A 59 3.78 -21.80 6.05
N ALA A 60 3.56 -22.95 6.71
CA ALA A 60 4.09 -23.20 8.05
C ALA A 60 5.63 -23.16 8.08
N LYS A 61 6.29 -23.76 7.07
CA LYS A 61 7.75 -23.67 6.91
C LYS A 61 8.22 -22.23 6.71
N HIS A 62 7.45 -21.39 6.02
CA HIS A 62 7.82 -20.00 5.82
C HIS A 62 7.85 -19.23 7.14
N PHE A 63 6.78 -19.35 7.95
CA PHE A 63 6.71 -18.73 9.28
C PHE A 63 7.88 -19.11 10.18
N ILE A 64 8.22 -20.41 10.23
CA ILE A 64 9.37 -20.90 11.01
C ILE A 64 10.69 -20.30 10.49
N ARG A 65 10.87 -20.22 9.16
CA ARG A 65 12.11 -19.69 8.56
C ARG A 65 12.28 -18.19 8.74
N THR A 66 11.21 -17.42 8.72
CA THR A 66 11.25 -15.96 8.86
C THR A 66 11.14 -15.50 10.31
N ASN A 67 10.93 -16.42 11.26
CA ASN A 67 10.64 -16.12 12.67
C ASN A 67 9.47 -15.13 12.83
N ILE A 68 8.42 -15.33 12.03
CA ILE A 68 7.18 -14.55 12.09
C ILE A 68 6.13 -15.39 12.80
N GLU A 69 5.44 -14.80 13.77
CA GLU A 69 4.37 -15.48 14.48
C GLU A 69 3.04 -15.36 13.71
N PRO A 70 2.25 -16.44 13.57
CA PRO A 70 0.99 -16.40 12.85
C PRO A 70 -0.02 -15.41 13.45
N GLU A 71 0.01 -15.19 14.76
CA GLU A 71 -0.88 -14.26 15.45
C GLU A 71 -0.73 -12.81 14.97
N TRP A 72 0.42 -12.42 14.41
CA TRP A 72 0.66 -11.07 13.88
C TRP A 72 -0.18 -10.77 12.62
N MET A 73 -0.79 -11.78 12.01
CA MET A 73 -1.79 -11.57 10.95
C MET A 73 -3.04 -10.85 11.47
N VAL A 74 -3.33 -10.93 12.78
CA VAL A 74 -4.43 -10.21 13.41
C VAL A 74 -3.92 -8.91 14.00
N LEU A 75 -4.28 -7.79 13.36
CA LEU A 75 -3.84 -6.46 13.76
C LEU A 75 -4.48 -6.04 15.09
N CYS A 76 -3.63 -5.80 16.09
CA CYS A 76 -4.04 -5.22 17.38
C CYS A 76 -3.77 -3.70 17.42
N LEU A 77 -2.73 -3.26 16.71
CA LEU A 77 -2.34 -1.88 16.56
C LEU A 77 -2.32 -1.53 15.07
N LEU A 78 -3.09 -0.52 14.68
CA LEU A 78 -3.13 -0.03 13.31
C LEU A 78 -2.12 1.10 13.14
N PRO A 79 -1.08 0.95 12.31
CA PRO A 79 -0.12 2.03 12.07
C PRO A 79 -0.77 3.21 11.35
N VAL A 80 -0.40 4.42 11.75
CA VAL A 80 -0.86 5.67 11.15
C VAL A 80 0.23 6.27 10.29
N LEU A 81 -0.06 6.52 9.01
CA LEU A 81 0.92 7.17 8.14
C LEU A 81 1.28 8.58 8.62
N PRO A 82 2.54 9.02 8.44
CA PRO A 82 2.96 10.37 8.79
C PRO A 82 2.18 11.43 7.98
N PRO A 83 1.97 12.65 8.52
CA PRO A 83 1.13 13.67 7.90
C PRO A 83 1.55 14.08 6.49
N GLU A 84 2.84 14.02 6.18
CA GLU A 84 3.42 14.37 4.88
C GLU A 84 2.89 13.47 3.76
N LEU A 85 2.58 12.21 4.08
CA LEU A 85 2.01 11.25 3.14
C LEU A 85 0.48 11.38 3.03
N ARG A 86 -0.15 12.18 3.91
CA ARG A 86 -1.59 12.39 3.98
C ARG A 86 -1.96 13.87 4.10
N PRO A 87 -1.59 14.69 3.11
CA PRO A 87 -1.70 16.14 3.21
C PRO A 87 -3.16 16.60 3.35
N ILE A 88 -3.33 17.67 4.11
CA ILE A 88 -4.55 18.48 4.14
C ILE A 88 -4.17 19.83 3.54
N ILE A 89 -4.77 20.16 2.41
CA ILE A 89 -4.43 21.34 1.61
C ILE A 89 -5.63 22.29 1.66
N GLN A 90 -5.39 23.53 2.05
CA GLN A 90 -6.37 24.59 1.92
C GLN A 90 -6.38 25.09 0.47
N ILE A 91 -7.53 24.96 -0.21
CA ILE A 91 -7.76 25.61 -1.51
C ILE A 91 -8.26 27.03 -1.27
N ASP A 92 -8.12 27.88 -2.30
CA ASP A 92 -8.74 29.19 -2.41
C ASP A 92 -10.22 29.16 -1.98
N ARG A 93 -10.60 30.20 -1.22
CA ARG A 93 -11.92 30.38 -0.61
C ARG A 93 -12.21 29.50 0.63
N GLY A 94 -11.17 29.03 1.32
CA GLY A 94 -11.30 28.41 2.65
C GLY A 94 -11.77 26.95 2.62
N LYS A 95 -11.88 26.32 1.45
CA LYS A 95 -12.22 24.90 1.33
C LYS A 95 -10.99 24.05 1.64
N LEU A 96 -11.10 23.15 2.60
CA LEU A 96 -10.06 22.16 2.88
C LEU A 96 -10.25 20.95 1.97
N MET A 97 -9.18 20.55 1.28
CA MET A 97 -9.05 19.21 0.69
C MET A 97 -8.21 18.35 1.60
N SER A 98 -8.64 17.11 1.77
CA SER A 98 -7.95 16.11 2.56
C SER A 98 -7.77 14.87 1.73
N SER A 99 -6.69 14.12 1.96
CA SER A 99 -6.51 12.81 1.35
C SER A 99 -7.66 11.85 1.70
N ASP A 100 -8.03 10.97 0.77
CA ASP A 100 -9.07 9.94 1.00
C ASP A 100 -8.72 9.05 2.22
N ILE A 101 -7.43 8.80 2.47
CA ILE A 101 -6.91 8.05 3.61
C ILE A 101 -7.28 8.72 4.95
N ASN A 102 -7.28 10.06 5.03
CA ASN A 102 -7.66 10.77 6.24
C ASN A 102 -9.13 10.54 6.61
N GLU A 103 -10.00 10.45 5.60
CA GLU A 103 -11.42 10.14 5.80
C GLU A 103 -11.60 8.71 6.30
N LEU A 104 -10.88 7.75 5.72
CA LEU A 104 -10.89 6.36 6.16
C LEU A 104 -10.36 6.21 7.61
N TYR A 105 -9.26 6.88 7.97
CA TYR A 105 -8.76 6.91 9.35
C TYR A 105 -9.78 7.51 10.32
N ARG A 106 -10.46 8.60 9.95
CA ARG A 106 -11.49 9.22 10.80
C ARG A 106 -12.59 8.22 11.11
N ARG A 107 -13.02 7.42 10.13
CA ARG A 107 -14.04 6.38 10.32
C ARG A 107 -13.57 5.27 11.24
N VAL A 108 -12.33 4.81 11.10
CA VAL A 108 -11.73 3.82 12.00
C VAL A 108 -11.72 4.34 13.44
N ILE A 109 -11.19 5.55 13.67
CA ILE A 109 -11.12 6.16 14.99
C ILE A 109 -12.52 6.33 15.58
N TYR A 110 -13.47 6.83 14.78
CA TYR A 110 -14.84 7.03 15.22
C TYR A 110 -15.51 5.72 15.67
N ARG A 111 -15.38 4.65 14.87
CA ARG A 111 -15.96 3.33 15.23
C ARG A 111 -15.26 2.71 16.44
N ASN A 112 -13.94 2.84 16.53
CA ASN A 112 -13.18 2.35 17.66
C ASN A 112 -13.58 3.06 18.96
N ASN A 113 -13.68 4.39 18.95
CA ASN A 113 -14.12 5.16 20.11
C ASN A 113 -15.57 4.83 20.49
N THR A 114 -16.46 4.68 19.49
CA THR A 114 -17.85 4.24 19.72
C THR A 114 -17.89 2.89 20.44
N LEU A 115 -17.04 1.93 20.04
CA LEU A 115 -16.94 0.62 20.69
C LEU A 115 -16.40 0.76 22.12
N ILE A 116 -15.36 1.57 22.33
CA ILE A 116 -14.79 1.82 23.66
C ILE A 116 -15.83 2.44 24.61
N ASP A 117 -16.54 3.47 24.16
CA ASP A 117 -17.58 4.14 24.95
C ASP A 117 -18.73 3.19 25.30
N LEU A 118 -19.10 2.32 24.35
CA LEU A 118 -20.10 1.27 24.54
C LEU A 118 -19.66 0.26 25.61
N LEU A 119 -18.39 -0.16 25.60
CA LEU A 119 -17.82 -1.06 26.60
C LEU A 119 -17.61 -0.40 27.97
N ALA A 120 -17.38 0.92 28.01
CA ALA A 120 -17.22 1.67 29.26
C ALA A 120 -18.56 1.91 29.98
N THR A 121 -19.63 2.13 29.22
CA THR A 121 -20.98 2.36 29.75
C THR A 121 -21.69 1.04 30.12
N SER A 122 -21.15 -0.11 29.68
CA SER A 122 -21.83 -1.41 29.68
C SER A 122 -21.74 -2.20 30.99
N ARG A 123 -22.56 -1.86 31.98
CA ARG A 123 -22.96 -2.87 33.00
C ARG A 123 -24.13 -3.75 32.52
N SER A 124 -24.80 -3.38 31.42
CA SER A 124 -26.03 -4.01 30.93
C SER A 124 -26.13 -4.17 29.40
N THR A 125 -25.04 -3.97 28.65
CA THR A 125 -25.10 -4.02 27.19
C THR A 125 -25.18 -5.47 26.69
N PRO A 126 -26.15 -5.82 25.83
CA PRO A 126 -26.25 -7.15 25.23
C PRO A 126 -25.01 -7.52 24.42
N GLY A 127 -24.57 -8.77 24.53
CA GLY A 127 -23.38 -9.27 23.81
C GLY A 127 -23.53 -9.19 22.29
N GLU A 128 -24.74 -9.31 21.77
CA GLU A 128 -25.04 -9.19 20.33
C GLU A 128 -24.70 -7.79 19.81
N LEU A 129 -24.93 -6.74 20.60
CA LEU A 129 -24.62 -5.37 20.20
C LEU A 129 -23.12 -5.15 20.10
N VAL A 130 -22.34 -5.74 21.02
CA VAL A 130 -20.87 -5.70 21.00
C VAL A 130 -20.35 -6.36 19.73
N ILE A 131 -20.83 -7.55 19.39
CA ILE A 131 -20.43 -8.27 18.16
C ILE A 131 -20.76 -7.44 16.90
N CYS A 132 -21.92 -6.78 16.88
CA CYS A 132 -22.27 -5.88 15.78
C CYS A 132 -21.30 -4.70 15.66
N GLN A 133 -20.88 -4.09 16.77
CA GLN A 133 -19.91 -2.99 16.75
C GLN A 133 -18.50 -3.46 16.38
N GLU A 134 -18.05 -4.61 16.88
CA GLU A 134 -16.79 -5.25 16.48
C GLU A 134 -16.77 -5.53 14.98
N LYS A 135 -17.87 -6.03 14.42
CA LYS A 135 -18.03 -6.19 12.98
C LYS A 135 -17.84 -4.86 12.26
N LEU A 136 -18.52 -3.79 12.68
CA LEU A 136 -18.38 -2.45 12.09
C LEU A 136 -16.95 -1.93 12.13
N VAL A 137 -16.21 -2.17 13.22
CA VAL A 137 -14.78 -1.84 13.34
C VAL A 137 -13.97 -2.64 12.31
N GLN A 138 -14.23 -3.94 12.18
CA GLN A 138 -13.59 -4.76 11.14
C GLN A 138 -13.86 -4.20 9.74
N GLU A 139 -15.10 -3.77 9.45
CA GLU A 139 -15.45 -3.25 8.12
C GLU A 139 -14.67 -1.99 7.75
N VAL A 140 -14.51 -1.06 8.70
CA VAL A 140 -13.78 0.18 8.44
C VAL A 140 -12.27 -0.07 8.33
N VAL A 141 -11.72 -1.05 9.06
CA VAL A 141 -10.32 -1.46 8.92
C VAL A 141 -10.08 -2.15 7.56
N ASP A 142 -10.98 -3.05 7.15
CA ASP A 142 -10.93 -3.68 5.83
C ASP A 142 -10.93 -2.62 4.73
N THR A 143 -11.84 -1.65 4.83
CA THR A 143 -11.98 -0.56 3.85
C THR A 143 -10.73 0.32 3.78
N LEU A 144 -10.07 0.57 4.93
CA LEU A 144 -8.84 1.35 4.98
C LEU A 144 -7.67 0.63 4.27
N LEU A 145 -7.54 -0.68 4.48
CA LEU A 145 -6.50 -1.48 3.85
C LEU A 145 -6.81 -1.67 2.36
N ASP A 146 -7.98 -2.21 2.06
CA ASP A 146 -8.43 -2.55 0.71
C ASP A 146 -9.95 -2.36 0.57
N ASN A 147 -10.32 -1.24 -0.03
CA ASN A 147 -11.72 -0.88 -0.28
C ASN A 147 -12.36 -1.74 -1.39
N GLY A 148 -11.57 -2.52 -2.14
CA GLY A 148 -12.03 -3.38 -3.22
C GLY A 148 -12.44 -4.79 -2.80
N ILE A 149 -12.07 -5.25 -1.60
CA ILE A 149 -12.35 -6.62 -1.13
C ILE A 149 -13.86 -6.90 -1.03
N ARG A 150 -14.66 -5.87 -0.74
CA ARG A 150 -16.10 -6.00 -0.53
C ARG A 150 -16.86 -5.82 -1.84
N ARG A 151 -18.05 -6.43 -1.91
CA ARG A 151 -18.93 -6.33 -3.09
C ARG A 151 -19.27 -4.89 -3.47
N GLN A 152 -19.38 -3.99 -2.49
CA GLN A 152 -19.64 -2.58 -2.70
C GLN A 152 -18.56 -1.75 -2.01
N PRO A 153 -17.74 -1.00 -2.76
CA PRO A 153 -16.71 -0.16 -2.19
C PRO A 153 -17.34 1.06 -1.52
N MET A 154 -16.69 1.54 -0.47
CA MET A 154 -17.10 2.74 0.25
C MET A 154 -16.85 3.98 -0.61
N ARG A 155 -17.87 4.85 -0.67
CA ARG A 155 -17.90 6.05 -1.50
C ARG A 155 -18.11 7.30 -0.66
N ASP A 156 -17.69 8.43 -1.21
CA ASP A 156 -17.98 9.75 -0.68
C ASP A 156 -19.41 10.20 -1.01
N GLY A 157 -19.78 11.40 -0.53
CA GLY A 157 -21.09 12.01 -0.81
C GLY A 157 -21.30 12.39 -2.29
N HIS A 158 -20.23 12.39 -3.10
CA HIS A 158 -20.26 12.64 -4.53
C HIS A 158 -20.15 11.33 -5.34
N ASN A 159 -20.38 10.17 -4.71
CA ASN A 159 -20.32 8.85 -5.32
C ASN A 159 -18.94 8.44 -5.87
N LYS A 160 -17.87 9.14 -5.47
CA LYS A 160 -16.47 8.79 -5.75
C LYS A 160 -16.03 7.73 -4.73
N VAL A 161 -15.39 6.67 -5.22
CA VAL A 161 -14.80 5.62 -4.36
C VAL A 161 -13.58 6.19 -3.63
N TYR A 162 -13.48 5.94 -2.32
CA TYR A 162 -12.28 6.30 -1.56
C TYR A 162 -11.10 5.42 -1.97
N LYS A 163 -9.93 6.03 -2.20
CA LYS A 163 -8.68 5.28 -2.42
C LYS A 163 -8.15 4.72 -1.09
N SER A 164 -7.99 3.40 -1.00
CA SER A 164 -7.43 2.70 0.18
C SER A 164 -5.90 2.61 0.14
N PHE A 165 -5.27 1.96 1.12
CA PHE A 165 -3.83 1.71 1.09
C PHE A 165 -3.37 0.88 -0.12
N SER A 166 -4.10 -0.20 -0.43
CA SER A 166 -3.83 -1.00 -1.64
C SER A 166 -3.88 -0.13 -2.89
N ASP A 167 -4.89 0.73 -3.06
CA ASP A 167 -5.01 1.62 -4.23
C ASP A 167 -3.87 2.65 -4.35
N VAL A 168 -3.27 3.04 -3.22
CA VAL A 168 -2.14 3.98 -3.20
C VAL A 168 -0.86 3.27 -3.65
N ILE A 169 -0.72 1.98 -3.37
CA ILE A 169 0.49 1.21 -3.70
C ILE A 169 0.39 0.64 -5.12
N GLU A 170 -0.76 0.03 -5.42
CA GLU A 170 -1.02 -0.74 -6.63
C GLU A 170 -1.70 0.09 -7.74
N GLY A 171 -1.77 -0.49 -8.94
CA GLY A 171 -2.43 0.15 -10.08
C GLY A 171 -1.52 1.09 -10.89
N LYS A 172 -2.11 1.68 -11.94
CA LYS A 172 -1.39 2.59 -12.86
C LYS A 172 -1.01 3.91 -12.21
N GLU A 173 -1.90 4.44 -11.38
CA GLU A 173 -1.71 5.64 -10.56
C GLU A 173 -1.10 5.31 -9.18
N GLY A 174 -0.68 4.05 -8.96
CA GLY A 174 -0.06 3.63 -7.72
C GLY A 174 1.39 4.12 -7.61
N ARG A 175 1.88 4.23 -6.37
CA ARG A 175 3.24 4.71 -6.07
C ARG A 175 4.33 3.95 -6.82
N PHE A 176 4.20 2.63 -6.98
CA PHE A 176 5.21 1.85 -7.70
C PHE A 176 5.36 2.29 -9.15
N ARG A 177 4.25 2.45 -9.89
CA ARG A 177 4.30 2.72 -11.33
C ARG A 177 4.50 4.21 -11.61
N GLU A 178 3.87 5.08 -10.84
CA GLU A 178 3.94 6.52 -11.06
C GLU A 178 5.21 7.15 -10.49
N THR A 179 5.70 6.66 -9.35
CA THR A 179 6.83 7.29 -8.65
C THR A 179 8.10 6.47 -8.72
N LEU A 180 8.05 5.13 -8.67
CA LEU A 180 9.27 4.31 -8.60
C LEU A 180 9.79 3.87 -9.98
N LEU A 181 8.93 3.53 -10.93
CA LEU A 181 9.35 3.06 -12.26
C LEU A 181 9.71 4.18 -13.25
N GLY A 182 9.10 5.36 -13.10
CA GLY A 182 9.40 6.53 -13.91
C GLY A 182 9.15 7.79 -13.10
N LYS A 183 10.09 8.73 -13.12
CA LYS A 183 9.93 10.04 -12.47
C LYS A 183 10.04 11.13 -13.51
N TRP A 184 9.39 12.25 -13.19
CA TRP A 184 9.65 13.50 -13.88
C TRP A 184 11.10 13.93 -13.62
N VAL A 185 11.80 14.31 -14.69
CA VAL A 185 13.22 14.66 -14.65
C VAL A 185 13.38 16.15 -14.91
N ASP A 186 14.18 16.80 -14.08
CA ASP A 186 14.58 18.20 -14.27
C ASP A 186 15.46 18.35 -15.54
N TYR A 187 15.51 19.58 -16.09
CA TYR A 187 16.28 19.89 -17.31
C TYR A 187 15.85 19.11 -18.57
N SER A 188 14.63 18.56 -18.57
CA SER A 188 14.03 17.93 -19.75
C SER A 188 13.28 18.96 -20.61
N GLY A 189 12.94 18.58 -21.84
CA GLY A 189 12.11 19.39 -22.73
C GLY A 189 11.53 18.54 -23.85
N ARG A 190 10.44 19.01 -24.44
CA ARG A 190 9.76 18.35 -25.56
C ARG A 190 9.53 19.39 -26.66
N SER A 191 9.85 19.03 -27.90
CA SER A 191 9.62 19.87 -29.07
C SER A 191 9.14 19.00 -30.23
N VAL A 192 8.48 19.63 -31.21
CA VAL A 192 8.16 18.97 -32.47
C VAL A 192 9.44 18.83 -33.30
N ASN A 193 9.65 17.65 -33.88
CA ASN A 193 10.79 17.41 -34.76
C ASN A 193 10.46 17.86 -36.18
N VAL A 194 11.27 18.76 -36.74
CA VAL A 194 11.16 19.26 -38.11
C VAL A 194 12.42 18.90 -38.87
N VAL A 195 12.29 18.48 -40.13
CA VAL A 195 13.45 18.10 -40.97
C VAL A 195 14.29 19.34 -41.26
N GLY A 196 15.56 19.33 -40.85
CA GLY A 196 16.53 20.39 -41.13
C GLY A 196 17.64 19.88 -42.07
N PRO A 197 17.53 20.08 -43.39
CA PRO A 197 18.46 19.52 -44.39
C PRO A 197 19.90 20.04 -44.24
N SER A 198 20.07 21.22 -43.64
CA SER A 198 21.36 21.87 -43.43
C SER A 198 22.05 21.50 -42.11
N LEU A 199 21.45 20.62 -41.29
CA LEU A 199 22.01 20.23 -40.00
C LEU A 199 22.94 19.03 -40.17
N SER A 200 24.09 19.07 -39.50
CA SER A 200 24.97 17.92 -39.40
C SER A 200 24.46 16.93 -38.34
N LEU A 201 24.83 15.65 -38.48
CA LEU A 201 24.40 14.54 -37.62
C LEU A 201 24.58 14.79 -36.11
N ALA A 202 25.51 15.64 -35.70
CA ALA A 202 25.87 15.86 -34.30
C ALA A 202 25.19 17.09 -33.65
N ILE A 203 24.38 17.86 -34.39
CA ILE A 203 23.84 19.12 -33.89
C ILE A 203 22.41 18.94 -33.38
N LEU A 204 22.21 19.29 -32.11
CA LEU A 204 20.89 19.53 -31.52
C LEU A 204 20.61 21.04 -31.47
N TYR A 205 19.38 21.45 -31.82
CA TYR A 205 18.94 22.84 -31.77
C TYR A 205 19.10 23.44 -30.37
N LYS A 206 19.69 24.65 -30.28
CA LYS A 206 20.14 25.30 -29.03
C LYS A 206 19.18 26.35 -28.45
N GLU A 207 17.92 26.40 -28.87
CA GLU A 207 17.04 27.52 -28.49
C GLU A 207 16.47 27.44 -27.07
N ASN A 208 16.63 26.31 -26.36
CA ASN A 208 16.02 26.15 -25.03
C ASN A 208 16.87 26.71 -23.89
N VAL A 209 16.75 28.03 -23.68
CA VAL A 209 17.38 28.78 -22.58
C VAL A 209 17.01 28.21 -21.20
N ASN A 210 15.78 27.70 -21.05
CA ASN A 210 15.27 27.20 -19.77
C ASN A 210 16.02 25.97 -19.25
N GLN A 211 16.39 25.05 -20.15
CA GLN A 211 17.16 23.85 -19.78
C GLN A 211 18.57 24.19 -19.30
N HIS A 212 19.14 25.32 -19.73
CA HIS A 212 20.49 25.74 -19.38
C HIS A 212 20.51 26.93 -18.42
N ARG A 213 19.36 27.31 -17.86
CA ARG A 213 19.20 28.55 -17.07
C ARG A 213 20.19 28.63 -15.92
N ALA A 214 20.40 27.55 -15.19
CA ALA A 214 21.36 27.51 -14.08
C ALA A 214 22.80 27.81 -14.55
N VAL A 215 23.21 27.22 -15.68
CA VAL A 215 24.54 27.43 -16.29
C VAL A 215 24.69 28.87 -16.78
N LEU A 216 23.68 29.38 -17.49
CA LEU A 216 23.67 30.74 -18.02
C LEU A 216 23.75 31.80 -16.91
N VAL A 217 23.00 31.61 -15.82
CA VAL A 217 23.06 32.48 -14.63
C VAL A 217 24.46 32.47 -14.02
N LYS A 218 25.11 31.29 -13.94
CA LYS A 218 26.47 31.16 -13.41
C LYS A 218 27.51 31.86 -14.29
N CYS A 219 27.41 31.71 -15.62
CA CYS A 219 28.28 32.40 -16.58
C CYS A 219 28.13 33.92 -16.49
N ARG A 220 26.89 34.43 -16.43
CA ARG A 220 26.62 35.87 -16.29
C ARG A 220 27.18 36.45 -15.00
N LYS A 221 27.06 35.72 -13.87
CA LYS A 221 27.69 36.12 -12.60
C LYS A 221 29.23 36.17 -12.70
N LYS A 222 29.87 35.20 -13.37
CA LYS A 222 31.33 35.20 -13.59
C LYS A 222 31.78 36.40 -14.42
N GLN A 223 31.10 36.67 -15.54
CA GLN A 223 31.41 37.83 -16.39
C GLN A 223 31.28 39.15 -15.62
N ASN A 224 30.19 39.35 -14.87
CA ASN A 224 30.03 40.55 -14.04
C ASN A 224 31.14 40.70 -12.98
N LYS A 225 31.61 39.60 -12.40
CA LYS A 225 32.73 39.62 -11.43
C LYS A 225 34.06 39.95 -12.09
N PHE A 226 34.29 39.46 -13.30
CA PHE A 226 35.47 39.80 -14.10
C PHE A 226 35.48 41.29 -14.45
N VAL A 227 34.39 41.81 -15.03
CA VAL A 227 34.23 43.23 -15.42
C VAL A 227 34.46 44.17 -14.22
N ARG A 228 33.97 43.81 -13.03
CA ARG A 228 34.21 44.60 -11.81
C ARG A 228 35.66 44.57 -11.33
N LYS A 229 36.40 43.49 -11.55
CA LYS A 229 37.84 43.41 -11.23
C LYS A 229 38.68 44.22 -12.21
N SER A 230 38.33 44.20 -13.50
CA SER A 230 39.00 45.01 -14.53
C SER A 230 38.89 46.50 -14.21
N LYS A 231 37.67 46.98 -13.94
CA LYS A 231 37.44 48.40 -13.59
C LYS A 231 38.15 48.88 -12.33
N LYS A 232 38.53 47.98 -11.41
CA LYS A 232 39.30 48.34 -10.21
C LYS A 232 40.80 48.46 -10.48
N LYS A 233 41.33 47.72 -11.46
CA LYS A 233 42.74 47.81 -11.86
C LYS A 233 43.03 49.06 -12.70
N ASP A 234 42.04 49.57 -13.41
CA ASP A 234 42.19 50.78 -14.25
C ASP A 234 42.07 52.09 -13.42
N THR A 235 41.82 51.99 -12.12
CA THR A 235 41.67 53.12 -11.18
C THR A 235 42.79 53.22 -10.13
N GLU A 236 43.81 52.37 -10.21
CA GLU A 236 45.09 52.46 -9.47
C GLU A 236 46.20 52.83 -10.45
#